data_AF-T0Y655-F1
#
_entry.id   AF-T0Y655-F1
#
_cell.length_a   1.000
_cell.length_b   1.000
_cell.length_c   1.000
_cell.angle_alpha   90.00
_cell.angle_beta   90.00
_cell.angle_gamma   90.00
#
_symmetry.space_group_name_H-M   'P 1'
#
loop_
_entity.id
_entity.type
_entity.pdbx_description
1 polymer ?
#
loop_
_entity_poly.entity_id
_entity_poly.type
_entity_poly.pdbx_seq_one_letter_code
_entity_poly.pdbx_strand_id
1 'polypeptide(L)'
;TLEADVRLAQWRTRIQAAKQAHDELQGQLAAQGVSDPQAFARLTKERQQLETQLKELRLLQASCETLAQQIEAQRTLILEKWQAITQARQAFIQDTLANNNFVRITVVPFGFDARQIERELRELVEATDERFADDILRVDNGEPSGGMAFDLAQADEAQKLAAIDSIKRSLIDMDGSVGGRLRNYLQRKHEKPEFADHVLAWFPEDDLRIEYRRDAAWHPISRGSQGQRSAALLAFLLAFGEEPIVLDQPEDDLDNH
;
A
#
# COMPACT_ATOMS: atom_id res chain seq x y z
N THR A 1 1.05 -53.10 79.35
CA THR A 1 1.20 -53.15 77.88
C THR A 1 0.83 -51.80 77.30
N LEU A 2 1.52 -51.34 76.26
CA LEU A 2 1.22 -50.07 75.55
C LEU A 2 -0.24 -50.00 75.05
N GLU A 3 -0.94 -51.14 74.99
CA GLU A 3 -2.35 -51.28 74.63
C GLU A 3 -3.34 -50.77 75.68
N ALA A 4 -2.93 -50.56 76.94
CA ALA A 4 -3.78 -50.07 78.01
C ALA A 4 -3.66 -48.55 78.28
N ASP A 5 -2.85 -47.82 77.52
CA ASP A 5 -2.66 -46.37 77.71
C ASP A 5 -3.85 -45.58 77.12
N VAL A 6 -4.64 -44.99 78.01
CA VAL A 6 -5.84 -44.19 77.68
C VAL A 6 -5.52 -43.04 76.72
N ARG A 7 -4.32 -42.45 76.81
CA ARG A 7 -3.92 -41.35 75.90
C ARG A 7 -3.65 -41.86 74.48
N LEU A 8 -3.06 -43.05 74.35
CA LEU A 8 -2.84 -43.70 73.06
C LEU A 8 -4.17 -44.10 72.41
N ALA A 9 -5.11 -44.61 73.21
CA ALA A 9 -6.46 -44.93 72.74
C ALA A 9 -7.20 -43.67 72.23
N GLN A 10 -7.20 -42.58 73.01
CA GLN A 10 -7.80 -41.31 72.59
C GLN A 10 -7.16 -40.71 71.34
N TRP A 11 -5.83 -40.78 71.21
CA TRP A 11 -5.13 -40.34 70.01
C TRP A 11 -5.51 -41.17 68.77
N ARG A 12 -5.59 -42.49 68.91
CA ARG A 12 -6.06 -43.38 67.84
C ARG A 12 -7.48 -43.03 67.42
N THR A 13 -8.40 -42.83 68.36
CA THR A 13 -9.78 -42.42 68.07
C THR A 13 -9.83 -41.10 67.31
N ARG A 14 -9.01 -40.11 67.70
CA ARG A 14 -8.94 -38.81 67.01
C ARG A 14 -8.39 -38.93 65.58
N ILE A 15 -7.36 -39.75 65.37
CA ILE A 15 -6.84 -40.02 64.02
C ILE A 15 -7.86 -40.74 63.15
N GLN A 16 -8.57 -41.70 63.73
CA GLN A 16 -9.55 -42.50 62.99
C GLN A 16 -10.76 -41.64 62.59
N ALA A 17 -11.23 -40.76 63.49
CA ALA A 17 -12.24 -39.76 63.18
C ALA A 17 -11.76 -38.74 62.11
N ALA A 18 -10.51 -38.27 62.18
CA ALA A 18 -9.95 -37.37 61.18
C ALA A 18 -9.81 -38.03 59.80
N LYS A 19 -9.45 -39.32 59.74
CA LYS A 19 -9.43 -40.09 58.50
C LYS A 19 -10.83 -40.26 57.91
N GLN A 20 -11.81 -40.66 58.72
CA GLN A 20 -13.20 -40.79 58.27
C GLN A 20 -13.75 -39.47 57.71
N ALA A 21 -13.51 -38.35 58.41
CA ALA A 21 -13.92 -37.03 57.93
C ALA A 21 -13.23 -36.61 56.61
N HIS A 22 -11.96 -36.99 56.43
CA HIS A 22 -11.23 -36.75 55.17
C HIS A 22 -11.80 -37.59 54.01
N ASP A 23 -12.08 -38.87 54.27
CA ASP A 23 -12.63 -39.79 53.28
C ASP A 23 -14.08 -39.39 52.88
N GLU A 24 -14.90 -38.93 53.84
CA GLU A 24 -16.23 -38.36 53.58
C GLU A 24 -16.16 -37.10 52.73
N LEU A 25 -15.22 -36.19 53.02
CA LEU A 25 -15.03 -34.96 52.24
C LEU A 25 -14.58 -35.29 50.81
N GLN A 26 -13.65 -36.23 50.64
CA GLN A 26 -13.26 -36.72 49.31
C GLN A 26 -14.46 -37.36 48.58
N GLY A 27 -15.27 -38.15 49.27
CA GLY A 27 -16.49 -38.76 48.70
C GLY A 27 -17.52 -37.73 48.25
N GLN A 28 -17.75 -36.67 49.04
CA GLN A 28 -18.65 -35.58 48.68
C GLN A 28 -18.15 -34.79 47.47
N LEU A 29 -16.85 -34.49 47.42
CA LEU A 29 -16.23 -33.80 46.28
C LEU A 29 -16.28 -34.66 45.01
N ALA A 30 -16.00 -35.97 45.12
CA ALA A 30 -16.10 -36.91 44.00
C ALA A 30 -17.55 -37.05 43.49
N ALA A 31 -18.56 -37.07 44.38
CA ALA A 31 -19.97 -37.10 44.01
C ALA A 31 -20.44 -35.81 43.31
N GLN A 32 -19.78 -34.68 43.57
CA GLN A 32 -19.96 -33.41 42.86
C GLN A 32 -19.11 -33.34 41.58
N GLY A 33 -18.46 -34.43 41.18
CA GLY A 33 -17.65 -34.54 39.96
C GLY A 33 -16.19 -34.08 40.12
N VAL A 34 -15.75 -33.73 41.33
CA VAL A 34 -14.38 -33.30 41.65
C VAL A 34 -13.63 -34.46 42.30
N SER A 35 -13.25 -35.44 41.49
CA SER A 35 -12.55 -36.66 41.92
C SER A 35 -11.06 -36.46 42.23
N ASP A 36 -10.45 -35.33 41.85
CA ASP A 36 -9.06 -34.99 42.15
C ASP A 36 -8.91 -33.51 42.56
N PRO A 37 -8.61 -33.20 43.85
CA PRO A 37 -8.33 -31.84 44.31
C PRO A 37 -7.16 -31.17 43.56
N GLN A 38 -6.20 -31.95 43.05
CA GLN A 38 -5.13 -31.41 42.20
C GLN A 38 -5.65 -31.02 40.80
N ALA A 39 -6.68 -31.69 40.28
CA ALA A 39 -7.33 -31.31 39.04
C ALA A 39 -8.01 -29.93 39.17
N PHE A 40 -8.62 -29.61 40.31
CA PHE A 40 -9.17 -28.27 40.54
C PHE A 40 -8.09 -27.17 40.52
N ALA A 41 -6.94 -27.41 41.15
CA ALA A 41 -5.81 -26.48 41.12
C ALA A 41 -5.24 -26.32 39.70
N ARG A 42 -5.16 -27.41 38.92
CA ARG A 42 -4.74 -27.37 37.51
C ARG A 42 -5.72 -26.59 36.65
N LEU A 43 -7.03 -26.87 36.76
CA LEU A 43 -8.08 -26.17 36.01
C LEU A 43 -8.14 -24.68 36.38
N THR A 44 -7.93 -24.32 37.65
CA THR A 44 -7.87 -22.91 38.07
C THR A 44 -6.66 -22.20 37.46
N LYS A 45 -5.50 -22.86 37.43
CA LYS A 45 -4.29 -22.33 36.79
C LYS A 45 -4.49 -22.17 35.28
N GLU A 46 -5.08 -23.18 34.63
CA GLU A 46 -5.41 -23.14 33.20
C GLU A 46 -6.39 -22.01 32.89
N ARG A 47 -7.44 -21.84 33.70
CA ARG A 47 -8.38 -20.72 33.58
C ARG A 47 -7.66 -19.37 33.68
N GLN A 48 -6.78 -19.18 34.67
CA GLN A 48 -6.01 -17.95 34.82
C GLN A 48 -5.08 -17.68 33.62
N GLN A 49 -4.47 -18.73 33.07
CA GLN A 49 -3.65 -18.63 31.86
C GLN A 49 -4.50 -18.20 30.66
N LEU A 50 -5.65 -18.84 30.45
CA LEU A 50 -6.60 -18.49 29.38
C LEU A 50 -7.15 -17.07 29.54
N GLU A 51 -7.49 -16.65 30.76
CA GLU A 51 -7.94 -15.28 31.06
C GLU A 51 -6.86 -14.24 30.70
N THR A 52 -5.59 -14.56 30.94
CA THR A 52 -4.45 -13.70 30.59
C THR A 52 -4.27 -13.62 29.07
N GLN A 53 -4.23 -14.76 28.39
CA GLN A 53 -4.14 -14.83 26.93
C GLN A 53 -5.31 -14.08 26.25
N LEU A 54 -6.51 -14.22 26.79
CA LEU A 54 -7.70 -13.55 26.28
C LEU A 54 -7.60 -12.02 26.45
N LYS A 55 -7.05 -11.56 27.57
CA LYS A 55 -6.77 -10.13 27.78
C LYS A 55 -5.72 -9.62 26.79
N GLU A 56 -4.65 -10.37 26.55
CA GLU A 56 -3.61 -10.03 25.56
C GLU A 56 -4.19 -9.95 24.14
N LEU A 57 -4.98 -10.93 23.72
CA LEU A 57 -5.64 -10.93 22.41
C LEU A 57 -6.59 -9.74 22.24
N ARG A 58 -7.34 -9.36 23.28
CA ARG A 58 -8.20 -8.17 23.25
C ARG A 58 -7.40 -6.88 23.06
N LEU A 59 -6.26 -6.75 23.74
CA LEU A 59 -5.38 -5.60 23.57
C LEU A 59 -4.79 -5.56 22.16
N LEU A 60 -4.36 -6.70 21.64
CA LEU A 60 -3.86 -6.81 20.26
C LEU A 60 -4.92 -6.41 19.24
N GLN A 61 -6.16 -6.89 19.40
CA GLN A 61 -7.28 -6.53 18.54
C GLN A 61 -7.52 -5.02 18.53
N ALA A 62 -7.58 -4.39 19.71
CA ALA A 62 -7.76 -2.94 19.81
C ALA A 62 -6.59 -2.17 19.16
N SER A 63 -5.36 -2.68 19.28
CA SER A 63 -4.19 -2.11 18.60
C SER A 63 -4.31 -2.23 17.09
N CYS A 64 -4.74 -3.37 16.55
CA CYS A 64 -4.96 -3.56 15.12
C CYS A 64 -6.03 -2.61 14.57
N GLU A 65 -7.15 -2.45 15.28
CA GLU A 65 -8.21 -1.50 14.91
C GLU A 65 -7.69 -0.06 14.89
N THR A 66 -6.90 0.33 15.89
CA THR A 66 -6.29 1.67 15.96
C THR A 66 -5.30 1.89 14.81
N LEU A 67 -4.43 0.91 14.53
CA LEU A 67 -3.46 0.98 13.43
C LEU A 67 -4.17 1.07 12.07
N ALA A 68 -5.24 0.30 11.86
CA ALA A 68 -6.02 0.36 10.63
C ALA A 68 -6.62 1.77 10.40
N GLN A 69 -7.15 2.40 11.46
CA GLN A 69 -7.66 3.77 11.38
C GLN A 69 -6.54 4.78 11.07
N GLN A 70 -5.36 4.62 11.67
CA GLN A 70 -4.21 5.47 11.40
C GLN A 70 -3.72 5.32 9.96
N ILE A 71 -3.63 4.10 9.45
CA ILE A 71 -3.25 3.81 8.07
C ILE A 71 -4.22 4.50 7.11
N GLU A 72 -5.53 4.39 7.33
CA GLU A 72 -6.52 5.01 6.45
C GLU A 72 -6.44 6.54 6.48
N ALA A 73 -6.20 7.12 7.66
CA ALA A 73 -5.97 8.56 7.81
C ALA A 73 -4.72 9.03 7.03
N GLN A 74 -3.62 8.27 7.10
CA GLN A 74 -2.41 8.58 6.34
C GLN A 74 -2.61 8.43 4.83
N ARG A 75 -3.32 7.38 4.38
CA ARG A 75 -3.65 7.18 2.96
C ARG A 75 -4.46 8.34 2.41
N THR A 76 -5.46 8.79 3.17
CA THR A 76 -6.26 9.98 2.83
C THR A 76 -5.37 11.23 2.72
N LEU A 77 -4.50 11.45 3.71
CA LEU A 77 -3.58 12.58 3.69
C LEU A 77 -2.63 12.56 2.49
N ILE A 78 -2.08 11.39 2.13
CA ILE A 78 -1.20 11.25 0.95
C ILE A 78 -1.95 11.66 -0.32
N LEU A 79 -3.18 11.18 -0.51
CA LEU A 79 -4.00 11.55 -1.67
C LEU A 79 -4.28 13.07 -1.70
N GLU A 80 -4.61 13.67 -0.56
CA GLU A 80 -4.81 15.12 -0.46
C GLU A 80 -3.54 15.89 -0.85
N LYS A 81 -2.35 15.43 -0.42
CA LYS A 81 -1.07 16.07 -0.79
C LYS A 81 -0.78 15.93 -2.28
N TRP A 82 -1.03 14.78 -2.86
CA TRP A 82 -0.91 14.58 -4.31
C TRP A 82 -1.81 15.55 -5.07
N GLN A 83 -3.09 15.63 -4.71
CA GLN A 83 -4.03 16.57 -5.33
C GLN A 83 -3.60 18.03 -5.17
N ALA A 84 -3.08 18.41 -4.00
CA ALA A 84 -2.57 19.75 -3.77
C ALA A 84 -1.36 20.09 -4.67
N ILE A 85 -0.45 19.13 -4.90
CA ILE A 85 0.68 19.29 -5.84
C ILE A 85 0.14 19.47 -7.27
N THR A 86 -0.79 18.63 -7.70
CA THR A 86 -1.40 18.72 -9.04
C THR A 86 -2.11 20.06 -9.23
N GLN A 87 -2.87 20.53 -8.23
CA GLN A 87 -3.53 21.84 -8.26
C GLN A 87 -2.52 22.99 -8.34
N ALA A 88 -1.41 22.92 -7.60
CA ALA A 88 -0.35 23.92 -7.67
C ALA A 88 0.29 23.96 -9.07
N ARG A 89 0.55 22.80 -9.69
CA ARG A 89 1.04 22.70 -11.08
C ARG A 89 0.06 23.30 -12.08
N GLN A 90 -1.23 23.00 -11.93
CA GLN A 90 -2.29 23.54 -12.78
C GLN A 90 -2.39 25.06 -12.66
N ALA A 91 -2.41 25.59 -11.44
CA ALA A 91 -2.46 27.03 -11.19
C ALA A 91 -1.23 27.74 -11.76
N PHE A 92 -0.04 27.17 -11.56
CA PHE A 92 1.21 27.69 -12.12
C PHE A 92 1.16 27.79 -13.65
N ILE A 93 0.75 26.73 -14.33
CA ILE A 93 0.65 26.70 -15.79
C ILE A 93 -0.41 27.70 -16.28
N GLN A 94 -1.55 27.77 -15.61
CA GLN A 94 -2.64 28.68 -15.96
C GLN A 94 -2.20 30.15 -15.84
N ASP A 95 -1.50 30.52 -14.77
CA ASP A 95 -1.01 31.88 -14.54
C ASP A 95 0.10 32.24 -15.56
N THR A 96 1.08 31.36 -15.71
CA THR A 96 2.23 31.55 -16.63
C THR A 96 1.79 31.69 -18.09
N LEU A 97 0.78 30.92 -18.51
CA LEU A 97 0.31 30.89 -19.90
C LEU A 97 -0.98 31.68 -20.13
N ALA A 98 -1.46 32.48 -19.16
CA ALA A 98 -2.73 33.21 -19.25
C ALA A 98 -2.83 34.07 -20.53
N ASN A 99 -1.71 34.63 -20.99
CA ASN A 99 -1.63 35.48 -22.18
C ASN A 99 -0.89 34.83 -23.36
N ASN A 100 -0.58 33.52 -23.27
CA ASN A 100 0.14 32.82 -24.32
C ASN A 100 -0.83 32.32 -25.42
N ASN A 101 -0.67 32.84 -26.63
CA ASN A 101 -1.51 32.48 -27.78
C ASN A 101 -0.96 31.33 -28.64
N PHE A 102 0.25 30.86 -28.35
CA PHE A 102 1.01 29.94 -29.18
C PHE A 102 1.14 28.55 -28.58
N VAL A 103 1.12 28.45 -27.26
CA VAL A 103 1.32 27.20 -26.53
C VAL A 103 0.25 27.06 -25.46
N ARG A 104 -0.32 25.85 -25.37
CA ARG A 104 -1.20 25.44 -24.29
C ARG A 104 -0.58 24.23 -23.62
N ILE A 105 -0.52 24.27 -22.30
CA ILE A 105 -0.11 23.13 -21.50
C ILE A 105 -1.27 22.78 -20.57
N THR A 106 -1.60 21.51 -20.49
CA THR A 106 -2.62 20.98 -19.58
C THR A 106 -1.99 19.88 -18.74
N VAL A 107 -2.11 20.00 -17.42
CA VAL A 107 -1.73 18.93 -16.49
C VAL A 107 -2.80 17.84 -16.54
N VAL A 108 -2.38 16.60 -16.74
CA VAL A 108 -3.23 15.42 -16.66
C VAL A 108 -2.91 14.68 -15.37
N PRO A 109 -3.81 14.73 -14.36
CA PRO A 109 -3.60 14.05 -13.10
C PRO A 109 -3.37 12.55 -13.30
N PHE A 110 -2.43 11.97 -12.54
CA PHE A 110 -2.15 10.53 -12.54
C PHE A 110 -1.70 9.94 -13.89
N GLY A 111 -1.18 10.79 -14.77
CA GLY A 111 -0.53 10.41 -16.02
C GLY A 111 -1.46 9.83 -17.10
N PHE A 112 -0.94 9.69 -18.31
CA PHE A 112 -1.54 8.99 -19.44
C PHE A 112 -0.51 8.25 -20.29
N ASP A 113 0.80 8.43 -20.06
CA ASP A 113 1.85 7.68 -20.75
C ASP A 113 2.10 6.32 -20.07
N ALA A 114 1.68 5.25 -20.75
CA ALA A 114 1.86 3.89 -20.27
C ALA A 114 3.33 3.50 -20.04
N ARG A 115 4.28 4.07 -20.79
CA ARG A 115 5.72 3.77 -20.63
C ARG A 115 6.32 4.47 -19.40
N GLN A 116 5.83 5.67 -19.09
CA GLN A 116 6.19 6.37 -17.86
C GLN A 116 5.67 5.60 -16.66
N ILE A 117 4.39 5.21 -16.69
CA ILE A 117 3.75 4.42 -15.63
C ILE A 117 4.46 3.06 -15.47
N GLU A 118 4.85 2.40 -16.57
CA GLU A 118 5.64 1.17 -16.52
C GLU A 118 6.94 1.37 -15.75
N ARG A 119 7.69 2.44 -16.06
CA ARG A 119 8.96 2.72 -15.40
C ARG A 119 8.78 2.86 -13.89
N GLU A 120 7.78 3.63 -13.46
CA GLU A 120 7.44 3.82 -12.05
C GLU A 120 7.03 2.50 -11.38
N LEU A 121 6.20 1.68 -12.04
CA LEU A 121 5.82 0.37 -11.50
C LEU A 121 7.01 -0.57 -11.38
N ARG A 122 7.92 -0.58 -12.37
CA ARG A 122 9.15 -1.39 -12.34
C ARG A 122 10.08 -0.96 -11.22
N GLU A 123 10.22 0.34 -11.00
CA GLU A 123 10.97 0.91 -9.87
C GLU A 123 10.33 0.51 -8.53
N LEU A 124 9.00 0.65 -8.42
CA LEU A 124 8.23 0.29 -7.23
C LEU A 124 8.42 -1.18 -6.82
N VAL A 125 8.41 -2.11 -7.78
CA VAL A 125 8.62 -3.55 -7.52
C VAL A 125 10.09 -3.99 -7.57
N GLU A 126 11.01 -3.03 -7.73
CA GLU A 126 12.46 -3.26 -7.89
C GLU A 126 12.79 -4.27 -9.01
N ALA A 127 12.06 -4.24 -10.12
CA ALA A 127 12.25 -5.08 -11.31
C ALA A 127 12.40 -4.22 -12.56
N THR A 128 13.54 -3.52 -12.66
CA THR A 128 13.85 -2.56 -13.73
C THR A 128 14.21 -3.21 -15.07
N ASP A 129 14.22 -4.54 -15.15
CA ASP A 129 14.41 -5.29 -16.40
C ASP A 129 13.07 -5.59 -17.08
N GLU A 130 13.08 -6.24 -18.23
CA GLU A 130 11.87 -6.55 -19.03
C GLU A 130 11.04 -7.72 -18.51
N ARG A 131 11.35 -8.29 -17.34
CA ARG A 131 10.53 -9.40 -16.78
C ARG A 131 9.11 -8.90 -16.51
N PHE A 132 8.16 -9.82 -16.53
CA PHE A 132 6.75 -9.52 -16.23
C PHE A 132 6.12 -8.52 -17.21
N ALA A 133 6.61 -8.43 -18.45
CA ALA A 133 6.02 -7.58 -19.49
C ALA A 133 4.50 -7.80 -19.64
N ASP A 134 4.05 -9.07 -19.65
CA ASP A 134 2.62 -9.37 -19.74
C ASP A 134 1.77 -8.79 -18.60
N ASP A 135 2.37 -8.62 -17.41
CA ASP A 135 1.69 -8.11 -16.22
C ASP A 135 1.82 -6.57 -16.09
N ILE A 136 3.01 -6.01 -16.33
CA ILE A 136 3.31 -4.60 -16.09
C ILE A 136 2.97 -3.76 -17.32
N LEU A 137 3.63 -4.02 -18.45
CA LEU A 137 3.33 -3.39 -19.73
C LEU A 137 3.74 -4.31 -20.88
N ARG A 138 2.74 -4.76 -21.65
CA ARG A 138 2.94 -5.47 -22.90
C ARG A 138 3.03 -4.45 -24.04
N VAL A 139 4.00 -4.67 -24.92
CA VAL A 139 4.24 -3.83 -26.10
C VAL A 139 4.19 -4.72 -27.34
N ASP A 140 3.24 -4.46 -28.23
CA ASP A 140 3.08 -5.16 -29.50
C ASP A 140 3.35 -4.19 -30.65
N ASN A 141 4.24 -4.55 -31.57
CA ASN A 141 4.66 -3.70 -32.70
C ASN A 141 5.14 -2.29 -32.29
N GLY A 142 5.77 -2.19 -31.10
CA GLY A 142 6.26 -0.92 -30.56
C GLY A 142 5.21 -0.08 -29.83
N GLU A 143 3.95 -0.52 -29.78
CA GLU A 143 2.87 0.19 -29.11
C GLU A 143 2.40 -0.54 -27.83
N PRO A 144 2.15 0.18 -26.73
CA PRO A 144 1.48 -0.37 -25.55
C PRO A 144 0.17 -1.09 -25.89
N SER A 145 0.01 -2.33 -25.42
CA SER A 145 -1.12 -3.21 -25.80
C SER A 145 -1.77 -3.97 -24.63
N GLY A 146 -1.27 -3.82 -23.41
CA GLY A 146 -1.85 -4.45 -22.23
C GLY A 146 -0.97 -4.35 -20.98
N GLY A 147 -1.47 -4.88 -19.86
CA GLY A 147 -0.81 -4.83 -18.56
C GLY A 147 -1.26 -3.65 -17.70
N MET A 148 -0.89 -3.67 -16.43
CA MET A 148 -1.31 -2.68 -15.42
C MET A 148 -1.06 -1.23 -15.84
N ALA A 149 0.11 -0.95 -16.42
CA ALA A 149 0.46 0.39 -16.84
C ALA A 149 -0.40 0.87 -18.02
N PHE A 150 -0.72 -0.03 -18.96
CA PHE A 150 -1.61 0.26 -20.07
C PHE A 150 -3.04 0.52 -19.59
N ASP A 151 -3.57 -0.36 -18.74
CA ASP A 151 -4.94 -0.24 -18.23
C ASP A 151 -5.10 1.06 -17.43
N LEU A 152 -4.11 1.44 -16.62
CA LEU A 152 -4.10 2.71 -15.91
C LEU A 152 -3.99 3.91 -16.85
N ALA A 153 -3.16 3.84 -17.88
CA ALA A 153 -3.00 4.91 -18.87
C ALA A 153 -4.29 5.20 -19.64
N GLN A 154 -5.07 4.15 -19.93
CA GLN A 154 -6.34 4.24 -20.67
C GLN A 154 -7.55 4.56 -19.79
N ALA A 155 -7.42 4.46 -18.46
CA ALA A 155 -8.52 4.74 -17.55
C ALA A 155 -8.99 6.20 -17.67
N ASP A 156 -10.30 6.39 -17.78
CA ASP A 156 -10.93 7.69 -17.73
C ASP A 156 -10.62 8.39 -16.39
N GLU A 157 -10.68 9.73 -16.37
CA GLU A 157 -10.39 10.53 -15.17
C GLU A 157 -11.22 10.09 -13.95
N ALA A 158 -12.50 9.75 -14.15
CA ALA A 158 -13.37 9.25 -13.09
C ALA A 158 -12.99 7.86 -12.55
N GLN A 159 -12.23 7.08 -13.34
CA GLN A 159 -11.83 5.72 -13.03
C GLN A 159 -10.36 5.60 -12.61
N LYS A 160 -9.56 6.65 -12.80
CA LYS A 160 -8.12 6.68 -12.47
C LYS A 160 -7.83 6.19 -11.06
N LEU A 161 -8.49 6.75 -10.05
CA LEU A 161 -8.28 6.34 -8.65
C LEU A 161 -8.63 4.86 -8.42
N ALA A 162 -9.72 4.38 -9.02
CA ALA A 162 -10.11 2.98 -8.91
C ALA A 162 -9.11 2.04 -9.60
N ALA A 163 -8.54 2.44 -10.74
CA ALA A 163 -7.50 1.70 -11.43
C ALA A 163 -6.20 1.65 -10.61
N ILE A 164 -5.79 2.78 -9.99
CA ILE A 164 -4.64 2.82 -9.07
C ILE A 164 -4.86 1.88 -7.89
N ASP A 165 -6.03 1.93 -7.25
CA ASP A 165 -6.38 1.03 -6.15
C ASP A 165 -6.39 -0.45 -6.58
N SER A 166 -6.85 -0.74 -7.80
CA SER A 166 -6.80 -2.09 -8.36
C SER A 166 -5.36 -2.57 -8.50
N ILE A 167 -4.45 -1.74 -9.01
CA ILE A 167 -3.03 -2.08 -9.13
C ILE A 167 -2.41 -2.31 -7.75
N LYS A 168 -2.68 -1.44 -6.77
CA LYS A 168 -2.19 -1.60 -5.40
C LYS A 168 -2.64 -2.93 -4.80
N ARG A 169 -3.91 -3.32 -5.00
CA ARG A 169 -4.42 -4.63 -4.56
C ARG A 169 -3.75 -5.78 -5.32
N SER A 170 -3.63 -5.71 -6.64
CA SER A 170 -2.93 -6.73 -7.42
C SER A 170 -1.48 -6.92 -6.96
N LEU A 171 -0.79 -5.84 -6.60
CA LEU A 171 0.58 -5.91 -6.10
C LEU A 171 0.67 -6.48 -4.68
N ILE A 172 -0.27 -6.13 -3.79
CA ILE A 172 -0.28 -6.54 -2.37
C ILE A 172 -0.90 -7.92 -2.15
N ASP A 173 -2.13 -8.09 -2.61
CA ASP A 173 -2.91 -9.32 -2.41
C ASP A 173 -2.47 -10.42 -3.38
N MET A 174 -1.80 -10.04 -4.48
CA MET A 174 -1.25 -10.95 -5.49
C MET A 174 -2.29 -11.95 -6.01
N ASP A 175 -3.48 -11.42 -6.30
CA ASP A 175 -4.67 -12.19 -6.66
C ASP A 175 -4.54 -12.89 -8.03
N GLY A 176 -5.67 -13.37 -8.56
CA GLY A 176 -5.72 -14.06 -9.85
C GLY A 176 -5.34 -13.19 -11.06
N SER A 177 -5.31 -11.86 -10.91
CA SER A 177 -4.99 -10.93 -12.01
C SER A 177 -3.50 -10.92 -12.37
N VAL A 178 -2.65 -11.38 -11.45
CA VAL A 178 -1.19 -11.40 -11.62
C VAL A 178 -0.72 -12.77 -12.09
N GLY A 179 0.13 -12.79 -13.12
CA GLY A 179 0.79 -13.97 -13.63
C GLY A 179 1.63 -14.69 -12.57
N GLY A 180 1.66 -16.02 -12.60
CA GLY A 180 2.30 -16.84 -11.56
C GLY A 180 3.77 -16.51 -11.30
N ARG A 181 4.50 -16.05 -12.34
CA ARG A 181 5.91 -15.62 -12.20
C ARG A 181 6.02 -14.33 -11.39
N LEU A 182 5.18 -13.33 -11.66
CA LEU A 182 5.17 -12.07 -10.91
C LEU A 182 4.65 -12.30 -9.49
N ARG A 183 3.61 -13.11 -9.30
CA ARG A 183 3.13 -13.52 -7.97
C ARG A 183 4.25 -14.07 -7.09
N ASN A 184 4.99 -15.06 -7.58
CA ASN A 184 6.10 -15.67 -6.81
C ASN A 184 7.22 -14.66 -6.49
N TYR A 185 7.41 -13.66 -7.34
CA TYR A 185 8.37 -12.59 -7.11
C TYR A 185 7.89 -11.62 -6.03
N LEU A 186 6.63 -11.17 -6.12
CA LEU A 186 6.00 -10.27 -5.17
C LEU A 186 5.86 -10.89 -3.78
N GLN A 187 5.65 -12.21 -3.69
CA GLN A 187 5.63 -12.94 -2.41
C GLN A 187 6.95 -12.79 -1.65
N ARG A 188 8.09 -12.81 -2.35
CA ARG A 188 9.41 -12.59 -1.74
C ARG A 188 9.63 -11.13 -1.36
N LYS A 189 9.05 -10.19 -2.12
CA LYS A 189 9.13 -8.75 -1.79
C LYS A 189 8.33 -8.41 -0.54
N HIS A 190 7.19 -9.06 -0.33
CA HIS A 190 6.35 -8.92 0.86
C HIS A 190 7.02 -9.32 2.18
N GLU A 191 8.12 -10.09 2.14
CA GLU A 191 8.90 -10.37 3.34
C GLU A 191 9.51 -9.08 3.95
N LYS A 192 9.66 -8.02 3.14
CA LYS A 192 10.05 -6.69 3.60
C LYS A 192 8.79 -5.86 3.91
N PRO A 193 8.56 -5.44 5.17
CA PRO A 193 7.39 -4.64 5.54
C PRO A 193 7.25 -3.35 4.72
N GLU A 194 8.38 -2.73 4.35
CA GLU A 194 8.42 -1.45 3.63
C GLU A 194 7.84 -1.55 2.21
N PHE A 195 7.81 -2.75 1.63
CA PHE A 195 7.27 -2.94 0.28
C PHE A 195 5.78 -2.59 0.21
N ALA A 196 5.00 -3.08 1.19
CA ALA A 196 3.57 -2.78 1.25
C ALA A 196 3.32 -1.27 1.44
N ASP A 197 4.12 -0.62 2.29
CA ASP A 197 4.03 0.82 2.52
C ASP A 197 4.32 1.63 1.25
N HIS A 198 5.38 1.26 0.50
CA HIS A 198 5.70 1.91 -0.78
C HIS A 198 4.57 1.74 -1.80
N VAL A 199 3.98 0.54 -1.91
CA VAL A 199 2.86 0.30 -2.84
C VAL A 199 1.63 1.10 -2.42
N LEU A 200 1.29 1.14 -1.14
CA LEU A 200 0.14 1.89 -0.64
C LEU A 200 0.31 3.41 -0.82
N ALA A 201 1.54 3.92 -0.67
CA ALA A 201 1.88 5.33 -0.83
C ALA A 201 2.07 5.77 -2.30
N TRP A 202 2.30 4.83 -3.21
CA TRP A 202 2.55 5.15 -4.63
C TRP A 202 1.32 5.75 -5.30
N PHE A 203 1.54 6.80 -6.08
CA PHE A 203 0.61 7.31 -7.08
C PHE A 203 1.44 7.65 -8.33
N PRO A 204 0.88 7.44 -9.53
CA PRO A 204 1.56 7.85 -10.75
C PRO A 204 1.77 9.36 -10.80
N GLU A 205 2.86 9.79 -11.41
CA GLU A 205 3.12 11.22 -11.63
C GLU A 205 2.05 11.86 -12.56
N ASP A 206 1.94 13.19 -12.51
CA ASP A 206 1.11 13.92 -13.45
C ASP A 206 1.83 14.03 -14.79
N ASP A 207 1.12 13.84 -15.90
CA ASP A 207 1.66 14.09 -17.23
C ASP A 207 1.26 15.47 -17.74
N LEU A 208 1.97 15.94 -18.77
CA LEU A 208 1.68 17.19 -19.46
C LEU A 208 1.20 16.94 -20.89
N ARG A 209 0.03 17.47 -21.23
CA ARG A 209 -0.40 17.62 -22.63
C ARG A 209 0.00 19.00 -23.12
N ILE A 210 0.97 19.03 -24.03
CA ILE A 210 1.46 20.25 -24.65
C ILE A 210 0.92 20.33 -26.08
N GLU A 211 0.22 21.42 -26.37
CA GLU A 211 -0.32 21.75 -27.68
C GLU A 211 0.27 23.08 -28.15
N TYR A 212 0.53 23.20 -29.45
CA TYR A 212 0.92 24.46 -30.08
C TYR A 212 -0.11 24.90 -31.10
N ARG A 213 -0.20 26.22 -31.33
CA ARG A 213 -1.15 26.80 -32.28
C ARG A 213 -0.51 26.98 -33.65
N ARG A 214 -1.18 26.44 -34.68
CA ARG A 214 -0.85 26.64 -36.11
C ARG A 214 -2.14 26.83 -36.89
N ASP A 215 -2.17 27.80 -37.81
CA ASP A 215 -3.34 28.04 -38.68
C ASP A 215 -4.68 28.13 -37.89
N ALA A 216 -4.61 28.76 -36.72
CA ALA A 216 -5.67 28.87 -35.70
C ALA A 216 -6.15 27.57 -35.04
N ALA A 217 -5.59 26.40 -35.36
CA ALA A 217 -5.85 25.11 -34.72
C ALA A 217 -4.77 24.74 -33.69
N TRP A 218 -5.16 23.92 -32.70
CA TRP A 218 -4.25 23.36 -31.70
C TRP A 218 -3.77 21.99 -32.15
N HIS A 219 -2.46 21.76 -32.07
CA HIS A 219 -1.83 20.52 -32.47
C HIS A 219 -0.96 19.97 -31.33
N PRO A 220 -0.99 18.65 -31.06
CA PRO A 220 -0.09 18.03 -30.08
C PRO A 220 1.37 18.23 -30.46
N ILE A 221 2.22 18.57 -29.48
CA ILE A 221 3.66 18.78 -29.70
C ILE A 221 4.37 17.53 -30.24
N SER A 222 3.87 16.34 -29.91
CA SER A 222 4.42 15.05 -30.37
C SER A 222 4.36 14.89 -31.90
N ARG A 223 3.42 15.57 -32.57
CA ARG A 223 3.29 15.58 -34.04
C ARG A 223 4.10 16.69 -34.71
N GLY A 224 4.71 17.59 -33.92
CA GLY A 224 5.54 18.67 -34.43
C GLY A 224 6.94 18.20 -34.84
N SER A 225 7.54 18.88 -35.82
CA SER A 225 8.96 18.73 -36.17
C SER A 225 9.86 19.09 -34.98
N GLN A 226 11.12 18.67 -34.99
CA GLN A 226 12.08 19.01 -33.93
C GLN A 226 12.15 20.53 -33.69
N GLY A 227 12.18 21.35 -34.75
CA GLY A 227 12.13 22.81 -34.65
C GLY A 227 10.82 23.35 -34.05
N GLN A 228 9.67 22.74 -34.34
CA GLN A 228 8.39 23.13 -33.74
C GLN A 228 8.32 22.80 -32.24
N ARG A 229 8.89 21.65 -31.83
CA ARG A 229 8.98 21.30 -30.41
C ARG A 229 9.88 22.27 -29.66
N SER A 230 11.04 22.60 -30.24
CA SER A 230 11.95 23.60 -29.69
C SER A 230 11.30 24.98 -29.59
N ALA A 231 10.60 25.43 -30.63
CA ALA A 231 9.90 26.72 -30.62
C ALA A 231 8.78 26.78 -29.57
N ALA A 232 8.01 25.70 -29.38
CA ALA A 232 6.97 25.64 -28.34
C ALA A 232 7.59 25.65 -26.92
N LEU A 233 8.67 24.90 -26.70
CA LEU A 233 9.40 24.92 -25.43
C LEU A 233 9.99 26.31 -25.14
N LEU A 234 10.55 26.97 -26.16
CA LEU A 234 11.09 28.32 -26.05
C LEU A 234 9.99 29.35 -25.76
N ALA A 235 8.83 29.26 -26.43
CA ALA A 235 7.71 30.15 -26.15
C ALA A 235 7.17 29.97 -24.73
N PHE A 236 7.23 28.76 -24.16
CA PHE A 236 6.94 28.51 -22.76
C PHE A 236 7.99 29.17 -21.84
N LEU A 237 9.29 28.93 -22.09
CA LEU A 237 10.37 29.50 -21.27
C LEU A 237 10.37 31.03 -21.28
N LEU A 238 10.13 31.64 -22.44
CA LEU A 238 10.01 33.10 -22.61
C LEU A 238 8.75 33.67 -21.96
N ALA A 239 7.67 32.89 -21.84
CA ALA A 239 6.48 33.30 -21.11
C ALA A 239 6.68 33.24 -19.59
N PHE A 240 7.62 32.41 -19.11
CA PHE A 240 7.87 32.16 -17.70
C PHE A 240 8.95 33.06 -17.08
N GLY A 241 9.97 33.47 -17.84
CA GLY A 241 11.14 34.15 -17.27
C GLY A 241 11.64 35.35 -18.08
N GLU A 242 12.21 36.33 -17.37
CA GLU A 242 13.02 37.43 -17.95
C GLU A 242 14.52 37.08 -17.99
N GLU A 243 14.88 35.86 -17.59
CA GLU A 243 16.27 35.41 -17.53
C GLU A 243 16.87 35.29 -18.95
N PRO A 244 18.14 35.71 -19.15
CA PRO A 244 18.79 35.59 -20.44
C PRO A 244 18.97 34.11 -20.81
N ILE A 245 18.40 33.71 -21.95
CA ILE A 245 18.52 32.35 -22.49
C ILE A 245 19.70 32.31 -23.47
N VAL A 246 20.62 31.36 -23.29
CA VAL A 246 21.69 31.06 -24.24
C VAL A 246 21.25 29.89 -25.12
N LEU A 247 21.14 30.13 -26.43
CA LEU A 247 20.77 29.11 -27.42
C LEU A 247 22.00 28.73 -28.23
N ASP A 248 22.44 27.48 -28.10
CA ASP A 248 23.49 26.89 -28.94
C ASP A 248 22.82 26.18 -30.13
N GLN A 249 22.54 26.93 -31.20
CA GLN A 249 22.00 26.36 -32.44
C GLN A 249 23.16 26.04 -33.42
N PRO A 250 23.22 24.85 -34.03
CA PRO A 250 24.08 24.63 -35.19
C PRO A 250 23.55 25.45 -36.38
N GLU A 251 24.46 26.12 -37.09
CA GLU A 251 24.17 27.12 -38.14
C GLU A 251 23.37 26.61 -39.36
N ASP A 252 23.15 25.30 -39.54
CA ASP A 252 22.75 24.70 -40.83
C ASP A 252 21.25 24.79 -41.21
N ASP A 253 20.33 25.14 -40.31
CA ASP A 253 18.87 25.06 -40.58
C ASP A 253 18.23 26.38 -41.06
N LEU A 254 19.02 27.43 -41.29
CA LEU A 254 18.53 28.76 -41.72
C LEU A 254 18.86 29.10 -43.19
N ASP A 255 18.83 28.12 -44.09
CA ASP A 255 18.83 28.39 -45.54
C ASP A 255 17.41 28.74 -46.03
N ASN A 256 17.15 30.05 -46.13
CA ASN A 256 16.00 30.59 -46.85
C ASN A 256 16.29 30.55 -48.37
N HIS A 257 15.55 29.74 -49.12
CA HIS A 257 15.39 29.87 -50.58
C HIS A 257 14.10 30.62 -50.94
#